data_AF-A0A183FCY2-F1
#
_entry.id   AF-A0A183FCY2-F1
#
_cell.length_a   1.000
_cell.length_b   1.000
_cell.length_c   1.000
_cell.angle_alpha   90.00
_cell.angle_beta   90.00
_cell.angle_gamma   90.00
#
_symmetry.space_group_name_H-M   'P 1'
#
loop_
_entity.id
_entity.type
_entity.pdbx_description
1 polymer ?
#
loop_
_entity_poly.entity_id
_entity_poly.type
_entity_poly.pdbx_seq_one_letter_code
_entity_poly.pdbx_strand_id
1 'polypeptide(L)'
;LQKIAADSGVVFIVDEVQTGGGGTGDMWAHSHWNLDSPPDIVTFSKKLITGGYFYKEHLRVKEGYRIYNTWMGDPTKLFLLQKVVEVVKRDDLINKT
;
A
#
# COMPACT_ATOMS: atom_id res chain seq x y z
N LEU A 1 -18.72 -2.56 1.76
CA LEU A 1 -17.90 -3.02 2.91
C LEU A 1 -17.29 -1.84 3.66
N GLN A 2 -16.55 -0.93 2.99
CA GLN A 2 -15.96 0.25 3.65
C GLN A 2 -16.98 1.04 4.49
N LYS A 3 -18.15 1.36 3.93
CA LYS A 3 -19.21 2.06 4.67
C LYS A 3 -19.64 1.33 5.94
N ILE A 4 -19.80 0.01 5.88
CA ILE A 4 -20.15 -0.81 7.05
C ILE A 4 -19.07 -0.72 8.13
N ALA A 5 -17.79 -0.78 7.74
CA ALA A 5 -16.67 -0.64 8.67
C ALA A 5 -16.69 0.75 9.33
N ALA A 6 -16.88 1.82 8.55
CA ALA A 6 -16.99 3.18 9.06
C ALA A 6 -18.19 3.36 10.02
N ASP A 7 -19.38 2.90 9.62
CA ASP A 7 -20.61 2.96 10.44
C ASP A 7 -20.47 2.16 11.75
N SER A 8 -19.60 1.13 11.76
CA SER A 8 -19.34 0.29 12.93
C SER A 8 -18.12 0.75 13.75
N GLY A 9 -17.43 1.82 13.36
CA GLY A 9 -16.19 2.27 14.02
C GLY A 9 -15.02 1.28 13.90
N VAL A 10 -15.00 0.45 12.85
CA VAL A 10 -13.96 -0.55 12.59
C VAL A 10 -12.99 -0.04 11.53
N VAL A 11 -11.69 -0.28 11.73
CA VAL A 11 -10.64 0.07 10.77
C VAL A 11 -10.76 -0.77 9.50
N PHE A 12 -10.87 -0.13 8.34
CA PHE A 12 -10.91 -0.80 7.05
C PHE A 12 -9.50 -1.01 6.48
N ILE A 13 -9.01 -2.25 6.58
CA ILE A 13 -7.68 -2.66 6.10
C ILE A 13 -7.81 -3.39 4.76
N VAL A 14 -7.06 -2.94 3.76
CA VAL A 14 -6.98 -3.59 2.46
C VAL A 14 -5.60 -4.22 2.31
N ASP A 15 -5.55 -5.54 2.11
CA ASP A 15 -4.30 -6.26 1.86
C ASP A 15 -3.99 -6.29 0.36
N GLU A 16 -2.95 -5.54 -0.02
CA GLU A 16 -2.46 -5.46 -1.39
C GLU A 16 -1.06 -6.07 -1.55
N VAL A 17 -0.70 -7.02 -0.68
CA VAL A 17 0.57 -7.77 -0.80
C VAL A 17 0.66 -8.47 -2.16
N GLN A 18 -0.45 -9.00 -2.69
CA GLN A 18 -0.50 -9.69 -3.99
C GLN A 18 -0.97 -8.79 -5.13
N THR A 19 -2.04 -8.04 -4.90
CA THR A 19 -2.77 -7.27 -5.92
C THR A 19 -2.08 -5.95 -6.25
N GLY A 20 -1.37 -5.36 -5.29
CA GLY A 20 -0.61 -4.14 -5.49
C GLY A 20 0.55 -4.32 -6.47
N GLY A 21 0.95 -3.21 -7.08
CA GLY A 21 2.05 -3.16 -8.05
C GLY A 21 1.63 -3.33 -9.50
N GLY A 22 0.41 -2.91 -9.87
CA GLY A 22 0.06 -2.69 -11.28
C GLY A 22 -0.64 -3.86 -11.99
N GLY A 23 -0.67 -5.05 -11.40
CA GLY A 23 -1.11 -6.27 -12.09
C GLY A 23 -2.60 -6.35 -12.41
N THR A 24 -3.40 -5.38 -11.98
CA THR A 24 -4.84 -5.30 -12.28
C THR A 24 -5.21 -4.18 -13.26
N GLY A 25 -4.21 -3.51 -13.86
CA GLY A 25 -4.42 -2.33 -14.70
C GLY A 25 -4.44 -1.00 -13.92
N ASP A 26 -4.28 -1.05 -12.59
CA ASP A 26 -4.00 0.10 -11.72
C ASP A 26 -2.88 -0.25 -10.74
N MET A 27 -2.17 0.76 -10.22
CA MET A 27 -1.08 0.55 -9.24
C MET A 27 -1.56 -0.20 -8.00
N TRP A 28 -2.80 0.08 -7.58
CA TRP A 28 -3.47 -0.53 -6.44
C TRP A 28 -4.84 -1.02 -6.89
N ALA A 29 -5.19 -2.27 -6.61
CA ALA A 29 -6.45 -2.85 -7.07
C ALA A 29 -7.67 -2.17 -6.44
N HIS A 30 -7.55 -1.63 -5.21
CA HIS A 30 -8.66 -0.90 -4.60
C HIS A 30 -9.04 0.38 -5.33
N SER A 31 -8.19 0.90 -6.25
CA SER A 31 -8.52 2.05 -7.10
C SER A 31 -9.73 1.78 -8.00
N HIS A 32 -9.98 0.52 -8.38
CA HIS A 32 -11.15 0.15 -9.16
C HIS A 32 -12.48 0.26 -8.42
N TRP A 33 -12.47 0.41 -7.08
CA TRP A 33 -13.68 0.34 -6.27
C TRP A 33 -14.42 1.67 -6.13
N ASN A 34 -13.83 2.78 -6.62
CA ASN A 34 -14.39 4.13 -6.52
C ASN A 34 -14.92 4.45 -5.11
N LEU A 35 -14.09 4.15 -4.10
CA LEU A 35 -14.43 4.38 -2.70
C LEU A 35 -14.59 5.88 -2.40
N ASP A 36 -15.52 6.24 -1.53
CA ASP A 36 -15.74 7.63 -1.08
C ASP A 36 -14.50 8.22 -0.38
N SER A 37 -13.67 7.36 0.21
CA SER A 37 -12.37 7.72 0.80
C SER A 37 -11.36 6.58 0.63
N PRO A 38 -10.05 6.83 0.74
CA PRO A 38 -9.07 5.75 0.77
C PRO A 38 -9.32 4.76 1.93
N PRO A 39 -8.84 3.51 1.84
CA PRO A 39 -8.80 2.60 2.99
C PRO A 39 -8.06 3.22 4.18
N ASP A 40 -8.35 2.75 5.39
CA ASP A 40 -7.68 3.27 6.59
C ASP A 40 -6.24 2.77 6.67
N ILE A 41 -5.99 1.52 6.25
CA ILE A 41 -4.67 0.93 6.05
C ILE A 41 -4.63 0.19 4.72
N VAL A 42 -3.50 0.31 4.00
CA VAL A 42 -3.19 -0.51 2.82
C VAL A 42 -1.84 -1.19 3.04
N THR A 43 -1.79 -2.52 3.10
CA THR A 43 -0.54 -3.28 3.25
C THR A 43 0.04 -3.67 1.89
N PHE A 44 1.36 -3.77 1.80
CA PHE A 44 2.05 -4.14 0.56
C PHE A 44 3.35 -4.90 0.83
N SER A 45 3.81 -5.66 -0.18
CA SER A 45 5.10 -6.36 -0.20
C SER A 45 5.36 -6.86 -1.63
N LYS A 46 5.88 -8.09 -1.81
CA LYS A 46 6.08 -8.81 -3.10
C LYS A 46 6.61 -7.91 -4.23
N LYS A 47 5.74 -7.49 -5.16
CA LYS A 47 6.13 -6.69 -6.34
C LYS A 47 6.81 -5.37 -5.95
N LEU A 48 6.49 -4.84 -4.78
CA LEU A 48 7.06 -3.60 -4.26
C LEU A 48 8.39 -3.81 -3.51
N ILE A 49 8.97 -5.02 -3.54
CA ILE A 49 10.31 -5.39 -3.07
C ILE A 49 10.52 -5.28 -1.55
N THR A 50 10.10 -4.16 -0.94
CA THR A 50 9.98 -3.98 0.50
C THR A 50 8.52 -4.13 0.93
N GLY A 51 8.33 -4.55 2.18
CA GLY A 51 7.03 -4.58 2.82
C GLY A 51 6.74 -3.31 3.60
N GLY A 52 5.46 -3.03 3.84
CA GLY A 52 5.03 -1.92 4.65
C GLY A 52 3.53 -1.73 4.59
N TYR A 53 3.07 -0.61 5.13
CA TYR A 53 1.69 -0.21 5.04
C TYR A 53 1.56 1.32 5.00
N PHE A 54 0.61 1.80 4.21
CA PHE A 54 0.11 3.17 4.30
C PHE A 54 -1.03 3.22 5.31
N TYR A 55 -1.22 4.35 6.00
CA TYR A 55 -2.29 4.52 6.98
C TYR A 55 -2.78 5.97 7.04
N LYS A 56 -4.03 6.19 7.47
CA LYS A 56 -4.60 7.53 7.70
C LYS A 56 -4.07 8.17 8.98
N GLU A 57 -4.02 9.50 9.02
CA GLU A 57 -3.45 10.27 10.15
C GLU A 57 -4.06 9.92 11.52
N HIS A 58 -5.35 9.58 11.59
CA HIS A 58 -6.00 9.20 12.85
C HIS A 58 -5.44 7.92 13.48
N LEU A 59 -4.74 7.08 12.71
CA LEU A 59 -4.06 5.86 13.18
C LEU A 59 -2.58 6.11 13.53
N ARG A 60 -2.08 7.34 13.38
CA ARG A 60 -0.70 7.66 13.68
C ARG A 60 -0.41 7.46 15.16
N VAL A 61 0.58 6.62 15.42
CA VAL A 61 1.04 6.35 16.78
C VAL A 61 1.89 7.53 17.27
N LYS A 62 1.52 8.09 18.44
CA LYS A 62 2.14 9.31 18.99
C LYS A 62 3.43 9.01 19.74
N GLU A 63 3.53 7.83 20.34
CA GLU A 63 4.66 7.42 21.15
C GLU A 63 5.64 6.56 20.35
N GLY A 64 6.94 6.77 20.58
CA GLY A 64 8.00 5.93 20.01
C GLY A 64 7.92 4.48 20.48
N TYR A 65 8.59 3.58 19.75
CA TYR A 65 8.73 2.15 20.06
C TYR A 65 7.44 1.32 20.14
N ARG A 66 6.27 1.89 19.81
CA ARG A 66 5.01 1.14 19.79
C ARG A 66 4.87 0.24 18.56
N ILE A 67 5.28 0.72 17.39
CA ILE A 67 5.41 -0.07 16.16
C ILE A 67 6.85 0.01 15.70
N TYR A 68 7.64 -1.01 16.04
CA TYR A 68 9.07 -1.02 15.80
C TYR A 68 9.61 -2.44 15.77
N ASN A 69 10.68 -2.64 15.00
CA ASN A 69 11.55 -3.81 15.08
C ASN A 69 12.96 -3.38 14.63
N THR A 70 13.94 -4.28 14.73
CA THR A 70 15.35 -3.98 14.47
C THR A 70 15.63 -3.38 13.09
N TRP A 71 14.89 -3.81 12.06
CA TRP A 71 15.25 -3.50 10.67
C TRP A 71 14.27 -2.56 9.96
N MET A 72 12.97 -2.59 10.30
CA MET A 72 11.95 -1.75 9.67
C MET A 72 11.98 -1.79 8.13
N GLY A 73 12.34 -2.94 7.57
CA GLY A 73 12.63 -3.11 6.14
C GLY A 73 14.14 -3.15 5.87
N ASP A 74 14.53 -2.80 4.66
CA ASP A 74 15.93 -2.81 4.22
C ASP A 74 16.14 -1.69 3.19
N PRO A 75 17.02 -0.70 3.45
CA PRO A 75 17.27 0.41 2.54
C PRO A 75 17.71 -0.02 1.14
N THR A 76 18.40 -1.16 1.00
CA THR A 76 18.81 -1.67 -0.32
C THR A 76 17.60 -1.99 -1.21
N LYS A 77 16.49 -2.43 -0.60
CA LYS A 77 15.24 -2.72 -1.30
C LYS A 77 14.56 -1.45 -1.81
N LEU A 78 14.76 -0.31 -1.15
CA LEU A 78 14.24 0.97 -1.61
C LEU A 78 14.93 1.43 -2.90
N PHE A 79 16.25 1.23 -3.03
CA PHE A 79 16.97 1.52 -4.27
C PHE A 79 16.47 0.67 -5.44
N LEU A 80 16.23 -0.62 -5.19
CA LEU A 80 15.66 -1.51 -6.21
C LEU A 80 14.22 -1.12 -6.57
N LEU A 81 13.38 -0.85 -5.57
CA LEU A 81 11.99 -0.41 -5.78
C LEU A 81 11.94 0.89 -6.58
N GLN A 82 12.83 1.85 -6.30
CA GLN A 82 12.90 3.09 -7.07
C GLN A 82 13.12 2.79 -8.55
N LYS A 83 14.06 1.89 -8.89
CA LYS A 83 14.31 1.49 -10.29
C LYS A 83 13.12 0.75 -10.90
N VAL A 84 12.44 -0.10 -10.13
CA VAL A 84 11.20 -0.76 -10.58
C VAL A 84 10.13 0.28 -10.94
N VAL A 85 9.87 1.24 -10.05
CA VAL A 85 8.87 2.31 -10.28
C VAL A 85 9.26 3.18 -11.49
N GLU A 86 10.54 3.50 -11.64
CA GLU A 86 11.03 4.24 -12.82
C GLU A 86 10.74 3.49 -14.12
N VAL A 87 11.04 2.19 -14.18
CA VAL A 87 10.77 1.35 -15.37
C VAL A 87 9.28 1.22 -15.64
N VAL A 88 8.47 0.96 -14.60
CA VAL A 88 7.00 0.86 -14.74
C VAL A 88 6.41 2.13 -15.35
N LYS A 89 6.87 3.31 -14.93
CA LYS A 89 6.43 4.60 -15.47
C LYS A 89 6.99 4.87 -16.86
N ARG A 90 8.29 4.65 -17.08
CA ARG A 90 8.96 4.92 -18.36
C ARG A 90 8.35 4.08 -19.49
N ASP A 91 8.09 2.80 -19.21
CA ASP A 91 7.62 1.85 -20.21
C ASP A 91 6.09 1.72 -20.21
N ASP A 92 5.39 2.51 -19.41
CA ASP A 92 3.93 2.56 -19.29
C ASP A 92 3.30 1.17 -19.07
N LEU A 93 3.87 0.40 -18.14
CA LEU A 93 3.56 -1.03 -18.01
C LEU A 93 2.16 -1.30 -17.46
N ILE A 94 1.62 -0.40 -16.63
CA ILE A 94 0.29 -0.56 -16.02
C ILE A 94 -0.80 -0.45 -17.08
N ASN A 95 -0.71 0.54 -17.98
CA ASN A 95 -1.67 0.71 -19.07
C ASN A 95 -1.59 -0.38 -20.16
N LYS A 96 -0.55 -1.22 -20.10
CA LYS A 96 -0.33 -2.36 -21.01
C LYS A 96 -0.73 -3.70 -20.39
N THR A 97 -1.33 -3.69 -19.21
CA THR A 97 -1.85 -4.87 -18.51
C THR A 97 -3.27 -5.15 -18.93
#